data_AF-K9M240-F1
#
_entry.id   AF-K9M240-F1
#
_cell.length_a   1.000
_cell.length_b   1.000
_cell.length_c   1.000
_cell.angle_alpha   90.00
_cell.angle_beta   90.00
_cell.angle_gamma   90.00
#
_symmetry.space_group_name_H-M   'P 1'
#
loop_
_entity.id
_entity.type
_entity.pdbx_description
1 polymer ?
#
loop_
_entity_poly.entity_id
_entity_poly.type
_entity_poly.pdbx_seq_one_letter_code
_entity_poly.pdbx_strand_id
1 'polypeptide(L)' 'MALNLRKNHRILKIINNALIDLPTPPNISTWWNFGSLLGLCLITQIVTGLLLAMHYTADTNLAFSSVAHM' A
#
# COMPACT_ATOMS: atom_id res chain seq x y z
N MET A 1 -11.69 2.34 33.82
CA MET A 1 -11.39 2.94 32.51
C MET A 1 -11.64 1.88 31.45
N ALA A 2 -12.69 2.02 30.63
CA ALA A 2 -13.07 1.00 29.65
C ALA A 2 -11.95 0.85 28.60
N LEU A 3 -11.47 -0.37 28.37
CA LEU A 3 -10.51 -0.64 27.31
C LEU A 3 -11.22 -0.44 25.97
N ASN A 4 -10.86 0.60 25.22
CA ASN A 4 -11.35 0.81 23.86
C ASN A 4 -11.03 -0.45 23.02
N LEU A 5 -11.99 -0.90 22.22
CA LEU A 5 -11.84 -2.08 21.33
C LEU A 5 -10.55 -1.99 20.49
N ARG A 6 -10.18 -0.78 20.06
CA ARG A 6 -8.95 -0.49 19.32
C ARG A 6 -7.67 -0.91 20.05
N LYS A 7 -7.64 -0.79 21.37
CA LYS A 7 -6.47 -1.12 22.22
C LYS A 7 -6.53 -2.55 22.78
N ASN A 8 -7.72 -3.14 22.86
CA ASN A 8 -7.93 -4.47 23.43
C ASN A 8 -7.82 -5.58 22.38
N HIS A 9 -8.44 -5.38 21.21
CA HIS A 9 -8.47 -6.40 20.18
C HIS A 9 -7.07 -6.61 19.61
N ARG A 10 -6.58 -7.86 19.61
CA ARG A 10 -5.19 -8.22 19.29
C ARG A 10 -4.73 -7.67 17.93
N ILE A 11 -5.58 -7.77 16.91
CA ILE A 11 -5.25 -7.26 15.56
C ILE A 11 -5.29 -5.72 15.54
N LEU A 12 -6.30 -5.11 16.14
CA LEU A 12 -6.45 -3.66 16.13
C LEU A 12 -5.37 -2.98 16.97
N LYS A 13 -4.86 -3.65 18.01
CA LYS A 13 -3.75 -3.16 18.85
C LYS A 13 -2.46 -2.98 18.03
N ILE A 14 -2.19 -3.88 17.08
CA ILE A 14 -1.02 -3.78 16.20
C ILE A 14 -1.16 -2.55 15.29
N ILE A 15 -2.32 -2.40 14.65
CA ILE A 15 -2.64 -1.25 13.80
C ILE A 15 -2.56 0.05 14.62
N ASN A 16 -3.12 0.05 15.82
CA ASN A 16 -3.13 1.20 16.71
C ASN A 16 -1.73 1.70 17.02
N ASN A 17 -0.83 0.79 17.41
CA ASN A 17 0.52 1.15 17.84
C ASN A 17 1.42 1.55 16.67
N ALA A 18 1.11 1.10 15.45
CA ALA A 18 1.92 1.37 14.26
C ALA A 18 1.43 2.61 13.46
N LEU A 19 0.13 2.90 13.47
CA LEU A 19 -0.46 3.91 12.57
C LEU A 19 -1.28 5.01 13.27
N ILE A 20 -1.84 4.76 14.46
CA ILE A 20 -2.79 5.68 15.09
C ILE A 20 -2.16 6.39 16.29
N ASP A 21 -1.84 5.62 17.34
CA ASP A 21 -1.23 6.12 18.57
C ASP A 21 0.30 5.92 18.54
N LEU A 22 0.94 6.25 17.41
CA LEU A 22 2.40 6.19 17.25
C LEU A 22 3.02 7.51 17.75
N PRO A 23 3.92 7.50 18.76
CA PRO A 23 4.65 8.70 19.14
C PRO A 23 5.60 9.11 18.02
N THR A 24 5.36 10.29 17.44
CA THR A 24 6.19 10.88 16.38
C THR A 24 6.76 12.22 16.83
N PRO A 25 8.01 12.56 16.43
CA PRO A 25 8.59 13.85 16.79
C PRO A 25 7.80 15.00 16.13
N PRO A 26 7.60 16.14 16.81
CA PRO A 26 6.77 17.24 16.28
C PRO A 26 7.43 18.01 15.12
N ASN A 27 8.75 17.89 14.94
CA ASN A 27 9.51 18.62 13.92
C ASN A 27 9.97 17.70 12.77
N ILE A 28 9.03 16.94 12.19
CA ILE A 28 9.32 16.12 11.00
C ILE A 28 9.38 16.99 9.74
N SER A 29 10.43 16.80 8.94
CA SER A 29 10.58 17.45 7.65
C SER A 29 9.74 16.75 6.57
N THR A 30 9.58 17.40 5.42
CA THR A 30 8.84 16.84 4.27
C THR A 30 9.41 15.52 3.75
N TRP A 31 10.70 15.26 3.98
CA TRP A 31 11.38 14.01 3.61
C TRP A 31 10.78 12.76 4.27
N TRP A 32 10.15 12.91 5.45
CA TRP A 32 9.49 11.78 6.12
C TRP A 32 8.25 11.28 5.39
N ASN A 33 7.68 12.05 4.46
CA ASN A 33 6.53 11.62 3.65
C ASN A 33 6.89 10.54 2.62
N PHE A 34 8.17 10.38 2.26
CA PHE A 34 8.56 9.39 1.26
C PHE A 34 8.23 7.95 1.68
N GLY A 35 8.25 7.65 2.99
CA GLY A 35 7.85 6.33 3.48
C GLY A 35 6.39 5.98 3.13
N SER A 36 5.45 6.87 3.41
CA SER A 36 4.03 6.64 3.10
C SER A 36 3.75 6.68 1.59
N LEU A 37 4.43 7.57 0.86
CA LEU A 37 4.37 7.64 -0.60
C LEU A 37 4.84 6.34 -1.26
N LEU A 38 5.92 5.72 -0.77
CA LEU A 38 6.39 4.42 -1.27
C LEU A 38 5.39 3.30 -0.99
N GLY A 39 4.78 3.30 0.20
CA GLY A 39 3.72 2.34 0.54
C GLY A 39 2.50 2.48 -0.38
N LEU A 40 2.07 3.71 -0.64
CA LEU A 40 0.98 4.00 -1.58
C LEU A 40 1.37 3.59 -3.01
N CYS A 41 2.57 3.93 -3.46
CA CYS A 41 3.09 3.56 -4.77
C CYS A 41 3.05 2.04 -4.97
N LEU A 42 3.51 1.27 -3.98
CA LEU A 42 3.49 -0.19 -4.05
C LEU A 42 2.06 -0.73 -4.20
N ILE A 43 1.11 -0.25 -3.39
CA ILE A 43 -0.30 -0.66 -3.48
C ILE A 43 -0.84 -0.33 -4.87
N THR A 44 -0.60 0.88 -5.38
CA THR A 44 -1.05 1.28 -6.71
C THR A 44 -0.48 0.38 -7.80
N GLN A 45 0.81 0.04 -7.74
CA GLN A 45 1.48 -0.79 -8.75
C GLN A 45 1.03 -2.25 -8.70
N ILE A 46 0.75 -2.80 -7.52
CA ILE A 46 0.20 -4.16 -7.40
C ILE A 46 -1.21 -4.20 -8.03
N VAL A 47 -2.06 -3.21 -7.72
CA VAL A 47 -3.42 -3.16 -8.24
C VAL A 47 -3.42 -2.97 -9.76
N THR A 48 -2.71 -1.95 -10.27
CA THR A 48 -2.64 -1.70 -11.72
C THR A 48 -1.95 -2.84 -12.47
N GLY A 49 -0.87 -3.40 -11.89
CA GLY A 49 -0.18 -4.56 -12.44
C GLY A 49 -1.07 -5.79 -12.54
N LEU A 50 -1.92 -6.05 -11.55
CA LEU A 50 -2.90 -7.14 -11.60
C LEU A 50 -3.95 -6.91 -12.70
N LEU A 51 -4.45 -5.68 -12.85
CA LEU A 51 -5.37 -5.32 -13.93
C LEU A 51 -4.74 -5.53 -15.30
N LEU A 52 -3.49 -5.08 -15.49
CA LEU A 52 -2.73 -5.28 -16.73
C LEU A 52 -2.50 -6.78 -16.99
N ALA A 53 -2.14 -7.56 -15.97
CA ALA A 53 -1.88 -8.99 -16.11
C ALA A 53 -3.09 -9.79 -16.59
N MET A 54 -4.32 -9.35 -16.32
CA MET A 54 -5.53 -10.02 -16.83
C MET A 54 -5.70 -9.90 -18.35
N HIS A 55 -5.12 -8.87 -18.98
CA HIS A 55 -5.20 -8.62 -20.42
C HIS A 55 -3.89 -8.94 -21.17
N TYR A 56 -2.79 -9.16 -20.45
CA TYR A 56 -1.48 -9.39 -21.03
C TYR A 56 -1.30 -10.84 -21.51
N THR A 57 -0.68 -11.03 -22.67
CA THR A 57 -0.26 -12.35 -23.16
C THR A 57 1.26 -12.47 -23.11
N ALA A 58 1.78 -13.40 -22.30
CA ALA A 58 3.22 -13.60 -22.09
C ALA A 58 3.89 -14.45 -23.19
N ASP A 59 3.71 -14.07 -24.45
CA ASP A 59 4.40 -14.66 -25.61
C ASP A 59 5.16 -13.58 -26.39
N THR A 60 6.38 -13.88 -26.84
CA THR A 60 7.23 -12.88 -27.53
C THR A 60 6.62 -12.31 -28.81
N ASN A 61 5.77 -13.07 -29.51
CA ASN A 61 5.10 -12.60 -30.73
C ASN A 61 3.84 -11.77 -30.41
N LEU A 62 3.26 -11.94 -29.22
CA LEU A 62 1.98 -11.34 -28.82
C LEU A 62 2.11 -10.28 -27.71
N ALA A 63 3.28 -10.13 -27.10
CA ALA A 63 3.49 -9.19 -25.99
C ALA A 63 3.15 -7.75 -26.38
N PHE A 64 3.63 -7.29 -27.54
CA PHE A 64 3.34 -5.93 -28.03
C PHE A 64 1.87 -5.75 -28.43
N SER A 65 1.30 -6.72 -29.17
CA SER A 65 -0.08 -6.62 -29.64
C SER A 65 -1.09 -6.72 -28.49
N SER A 66 -0.81 -7.52 -27.46
CA SER A 66 -1.65 -7.60 -26.26
C SER A 66 -1.65 -6.28 -25.48
N VAL A 67 -0.50 -5.60 -25.36
CA VAL A 67 -0.45 -4.26 -24.73
C VAL A 67 -1.18 -3.20 -25.58
N ALA A 68 -1.09 -3.26 -26.91
CA ALA A 68 -1.79 -2.33 -27.80
C ALA A 68 -3.31 -2.53 -27.83
N HIS A 69 -3.79 -3.72 -27.45
CA HIS A 69 -5.21 -4.08 -27.40
C HIS A 69 -5.88 -3.77 -26.04
N MET A 70 -5.10 -3.59 -24.96
CA MET A 70 -5.59 -3.17 -23.64
C MET A 70 -6.29 -1.82 -23.68
#